data_AF-A0A2W4JUL1-F1
#
_entry.id   AF-A0A2W4JUL1-F1
#
_cell.length_a   1.000
_cell.length_b   1.000
_cell.length_c   1.000
_cell.angle_alpha   90.00
_cell.angle_beta   90.00
_cell.angle_gamma   90.00
#
_symmetry.space_group_name_H-M   'P 1'
#
loop_
_entity.id
_entity.type
_entity.pdbx_description
1 polymer ?
#
loop_
_entity_poly.entity_id
_entity_poly.type
_entity_poly.pdbx_seq_one_letter_code
_entity_poly.pdbx_strand_id
1 'polypeptide(L)'
;SSCSEKHLLLSLYYPAEGEKASEFVAAYSILDRGGYAYSPTLGWARRKKVRMLAEGSVFKGTAGHFGGAIVDVTPDEGKLHKIYKYGLAYTVPL
;
A
#
# COMPACT_ATOMS: atom_id res chain seq x y z
N SER A 1 -12.49 -30.50 -2.22
CA SER A 1 -11.70 -29.33 -2.60
C SER A 1 -12.08 -28.18 -1.68
N SER A 2 -11.26 -27.85 -0.67
CA SER A 2 -11.55 -26.71 0.21
C SER A 2 -11.31 -25.41 -0.59
N CYS A 3 -12.36 -24.62 -0.79
CA CYS A 3 -12.22 -23.30 -1.42
C CYS A 3 -11.60 -22.38 -0.37
N SER A 4 -10.34 -21.98 -0.54
CA SER A 4 -9.70 -21.01 0.36
C SER A 4 -10.48 -19.70 0.32
N GLU A 5 -10.81 -19.13 1.48
CA GLU A 5 -11.45 -17.81 1.57
C GLU A 5 -10.65 -16.78 0.75
N LYS A 6 -11.37 -15.98 -0.04
CA LYS A 6 -10.80 -14.93 -0.87
C LYS A 6 -11.40 -13.60 -0.48
N HIS A 7 -10.60 -12.56 -0.67
CA HIS A 7 -10.95 -11.20 -0.30
C HIS A 7 -10.62 -10.25 -1.45
N LEU A 8 -11.52 -9.31 -1.75
CA LEU A 8 -11.28 -8.21 -2.68
C LEU A 8 -10.71 -7.03 -1.90
N LEU A 9 -9.59 -6.49 -2.40
CA LEU A 9 -8.95 -5.31 -1.83
C LEU A 9 -9.65 -4.02 -2.32
N LEU A 10 -10.07 -3.18 -1.38
CA LEU A 10 -10.79 -1.91 -1.63
C LEU A 10 -9.95 -0.67 -1.29
N SER A 11 -8.65 -0.85 -1.06
CA SER A 11 -7.70 0.22 -0.74
C SER A 11 -6.37 -0.05 -1.43
N LEU A 12 -5.50 0.96 -1.55
CA LEU A 12 -4.10 0.70 -1.90
C LEU A 12 -3.43 -0.07 -0.78
N TYR A 13 -2.63 -1.06 -1.15
CA TYR A 13 -1.94 -1.90 -0.18
C TYR A 13 -0.42 -1.87 -0.38
N TYR A 14 0.29 -1.73 0.73
CA TYR A 14 1.74 -1.86 0.79
C TYR A 14 2.09 -2.94 1.81
N PRO A 15 2.77 -4.04 1.42
CA PRO A 15 3.12 -5.10 2.35
C PRO A 15 3.97 -4.59 3.52
N ALA A 16 3.61 -4.98 4.74
CA ALA A 16 4.44 -4.71 5.91
C ALA A 16 5.77 -5.47 5.83
N GLU A 17 6.74 -5.07 6.66
CA GLU A 17 7.97 -5.82 6.80
C GLU A 17 7.67 -7.25 7.27
N GLY A 18 8.16 -8.24 6.52
CA GLY A 18 7.88 -9.66 6.75
C GLY A 18 6.64 -10.22 6.04
N GLU A 19 5.74 -9.37 5.52
CA GLU A 19 4.61 -9.84 4.70
C GLU A 19 5.09 -10.18 3.28
N LYS A 20 4.99 -11.46 2.91
CA LYS A 20 5.31 -11.92 1.57
C LYS A 20 4.06 -11.92 0.71
N ALA A 21 3.84 -10.84 -0.03
CA ALA A 21 2.69 -10.70 -0.94
C ALA A 21 2.51 -11.89 -1.90
N SER A 22 3.59 -12.55 -2.34
CA SER A 22 3.53 -13.74 -3.18
C SER A 22 2.79 -14.93 -2.54
N GLU A 23 2.69 -14.97 -1.22
CA GLU A 23 2.06 -16.07 -0.48
C GLU A 23 0.54 -15.93 -0.40
N PHE A 24 -0.01 -14.71 -0.45
CA PHE A 24 -1.44 -14.46 -0.25
C PHE A 24 -2.11 -13.65 -1.37
N VAL A 25 -1.39 -13.10 -2.34
CA VAL A 25 -2.01 -12.39 -3.47
C VAL A 25 -2.30 -13.38 -4.60
N ALA A 26 -3.58 -13.50 -4.98
CA ALA A 26 -4.04 -14.40 -6.03
C ALA A 26 -4.14 -13.72 -7.40
N ALA A 27 -4.56 -12.46 -7.44
CA ALA A 27 -4.62 -11.63 -8.64
C ALA A 27 -4.38 -10.17 -8.25
N TYR A 28 -3.68 -9.39 -9.07
CA TYR A 28 -3.35 -8.03 -8.70
C TYR A 28 -3.05 -7.12 -9.88
N SER A 29 -3.11 -5.82 -9.62
CA SER A 29 -2.48 -4.78 -10.42
C SER A 29 -1.52 -3.98 -9.53
N ILE A 30 -0.43 -3.49 -10.13
CA ILE A 30 0.56 -2.68 -9.45
C ILE A 30 0.43 -1.24 -9.91
N LEU A 31 0.52 -0.31 -8.95
CA LEU A 31 0.54 1.13 -9.21
C LEU A 31 1.78 1.77 -8.61
N ASP A 32 2.41 2.66 -9.37
CA ASP A 32 3.44 3.56 -8.84
C ASP A 32 2.77 4.82 -8.28
N ARG A 33 2.96 5.08 -6.99
CA ARG A 33 2.46 6.28 -6.31
C ARG A 33 3.63 7.20 -6.02
N GLY A 34 3.52 8.43 -6.50
CA GLY A 34 4.48 9.50 -6.27
C GLY A 34 3.81 10.85 -6.42
N GLY A 35 4.54 11.82 -6.96
CA GLY A 35 4.07 13.18 -7.20
C GLY A 35 4.76 14.18 -6.30
N TYR A 36 4.15 15.36 -6.17
CA TYR A 36 4.71 16.48 -5.43
C TYR A 36 3.89 16.75 -4.17
N ALA A 37 4.58 17.18 -3.11
CA ALA A 37 3.98 17.80 -1.95
C ALA A 37 4.39 19.26 -1.91
N TYR A 38 3.43 20.14 -1.67
CA TYR A 38 3.73 21.52 -1.33
C TYR A 38 3.96 21.65 0.18
N SER A 39 5.01 22.36 0.57
CA SER A 39 5.23 22.83 1.94
C SER A 39 5.55 24.32 1.92
N PRO A 40 5.01 25.14 2.84
CA PRO A 40 5.40 26.54 2.98
C PRO A 40 6.92 26.74 3.16
N THR A 41 7.62 25.75 3.72
CA THR A 41 9.06 25.82 4.01
C THR A 41 9.98 25.46 2.85
N LEU A 42 9.51 24.65 1.89
CA LEU A 42 10.34 24.06 0.83
C LEU A 42 9.73 24.19 -0.57
N GLY A 43 8.56 24.81 -0.69
CA GLY A 43 7.81 24.88 -1.93
C GLY A 43 7.35 23.48 -2.37
N TRP A 44 7.44 23.21 -3.67
CA TRP A 44 7.07 21.92 -4.26
C TRP A 44 8.23 20.93 -4.16
N ALA A 45 8.09 19.92 -3.29
CA ALA A 45 9.07 18.85 -3.13
C ALA A 45 8.56 17.53 -3.73
N ARG A 46 9.46 16.76 -4.36
CA ARG A 46 9.13 15.49 -5.01
C ARG A 46 9.11 14.36 -3.99
N ARG A 47 7.95 13.74 -3.77
CA ARG A 47 7.77 12.63 -2.84
C ARG A 47 8.55 11.39 -3.31
N LYS A 48 9.00 10.57 -2.34
CA LYS A 48 9.52 9.24 -2.65
C LYS A 48 8.45 8.43 -3.37
N LYS A 49 8.86 7.76 -4.45
CA LYS A 49 7.96 6.86 -5.18
C LYS A 49 7.83 5.55 -4.41
N VAL A 50 6.60 5.06 -4.28
CA VAL A 50 6.29 3.77 -3.68
C VAL A 50 5.43 2.97 -4.65
N ARG A 51 5.70 1.66 -4.72
CA ARG A 51 4.92 0.72 -5.51
C ARG A 51 3.89 0.05 -4.61
N MET A 52 2.63 0.04 -5.02
CA MET A 52 1.52 -0.47 -4.21
C MET A 52 0.65 -1.42 -5.03
N LEU A 53 -0.02 -2.36 -4.35
CA LEU A 53 -1.08 -3.16 -4.94
C LEU A 53 -2.35 -2.31 -5.04
N ALA A 54 -3.00 -2.36 -6.20
CA ALA A 54 -4.17 -1.57 -6.53
C ALA A 54 -5.44 -2.14 -5.90
N GLU A 55 -6.43 -1.27 -5.70
CA GLU A 55 -7.81 -1.69 -5.49
C GLU A 55 -8.26 -2.68 -6.60
N GLY A 56 -9.11 -3.64 -6.23
CA GLY A 56 -9.52 -4.73 -7.12
C GLY A 56 -8.58 -5.94 -7.12
N SER A 57 -7.43 -5.87 -6.44
CA SER A 57 -6.58 -7.05 -6.22
C SER A 57 -7.30 -8.08 -5.33
N VAL A 58 -7.00 -9.36 -5.53
CA VAL A 58 -7.63 -10.50 -4.83
C VAL A 58 -6.61 -11.16 -3.92
N PHE A 59 -6.92 -11.23 -2.64
CA PHE A 59 -6.12 -11.92 -1.62
C PHE A 59 -6.76 -13.26 -1.26
N LYS A 60 -5.95 -14.25 -0.90
CA LYS A 60 -6.36 -15.57 -0.40
C LYS A 60 -5.95 -15.71 1.07
N GLY A 61 -6.84 -16.21 1.90
CA GLY A 61 -6.67 -16.28 3.35
C GLY A 61 -7.74 -15.47 4.10
N THR A 62 -7.64 -15.45 5.42
CA THR A 62 -8.59 -14.74 6.29
C THR A 62 -8.20 -13.28 6.43
N ALA A 63 -9.16 -12.38 6.68
CA ALA A 63 -8.94 -10.93 6.77
C ALA A 63 -7.81 -10.52 7.74
N GLY A 64 -7.53 -11.31 8.78
CA GLY A 64 -6.46 -11.04 9.75
C GLY A 64 -5.04 -11.33 9.26
N HIS A 65 -4.86 -11.96 8.09
CA HIS A 65 -3.54 -12.34 7.56
C HIS A 65 -2.82 -11.24 6.77
N PHE A 66 -3.52 -10.16 6.39
CA PHE A 66 -2.95 -9.10 5.57
C PHE A 66 -3.20 -7.75 6.25
N GLY A 67 -2.19 -7.25 6.96
CA GLY A 67 -2.24 -5.96 7.66
C GLY A 67 -1.81 -4.81 6.76
N GLY A 68 -0.69 -4.98 6.07
CA GLY A 68 -0.03 -3.91 5.31
C GLY A 68 0.65 -2.87 6.20
N ALA A 69 1.15 -1.80 5.60
CA ALA A 69 1.85 -0.74 6.35
C ALA A 69 1.56 0.68 5.85
N ILE A 70 1.74 1.65 6.76
CA ILE A 70 1.81 3.07 6.43
C ILE A 70 3.26 3.39 6.06
N VAL A 71 3.45 3.94 4.87
CA VAL A 71 4.80 4.19 4.31
C VAL A 71 5.18 5.66 4.43
N ASP A 72 6.39 5.93 4.91
CA ASP A 72 6.98 7.26 4.87
C ASP A 72 7.48 7.56 3.44
N VAL A 73 6.85 8.55 2.79
CA VAL A 73 7.20 9.02 1.44
C VAL A 73 7.80 10.42 1.46
N THR A 74 8.30 10.86 2.62
CA THR A 74 8.96 12.16 2.79
C THR A 74 10.18 12.24 1.86
N PRO A 75 10.28 13.32 1.05
CA PRO A 75 11.49 13.61 0.27
C PRO A 75 12.74 13.64 1.17
N ASP A 76 13.89 13.24 0.63
CA ASP A 76 15.17 13.31 1.35
C ASP A 76 15.67 14.76 1.51
N GLU A 77 15.12 15.68 0.71
CA GLU A 77 15.52 17.08 0.65
C GLU A 77 14.78 17.91 1.71
N GLY A 78 15.52 18.32 2.74
CA GLY A 78 15.11 19.33 3.72
C GLY A 78 14.33 18.80 4.93
N LYS A 79 14.13 19.69 5.92
CA LYS A 79 13.34 19.39 7.13
C LYS A 79 11.84 19.52 6.81
N LEU A 80 11.28 18.50 6.18
CA LEU A 80 9.84 18.38 5.97
C LEU A 80 9.16 17.75 7.19
N HIS A 81 7.89 18.10 7.41
CA HIS A 81 7.02 17.23 8.19
C HIS A 81 6.89 15.89 7.47
N LYS A 82 6.71 14.80 8.23
CA LYS A 82 6.61 13.48 7.63
C LYS A 82 5.37 13.38 6.75
N ILE A 83 5.55 12.86 5.55
CA ILE A 83 4.49 12.62 4.58
C ILE A 83 4.28 11.11 4.51
N TYR A 84 3.08 10.69 4.89
CA TYR A 84 2.74 9.28 4.93
C TYR A 84 1.79 8.88 3.81
N LYS A 85 1.94 7.63 3.35
CA LYS A 85 1.01 6.99 2.43
C LYS A 85 0.35 5.81 3.12
N TYR A 86 -0.98 5.83 3.15
CA TYR A 86 -1.80 4.74 3.67
C TYR A 86 -1.68 3.51 2.75
N GLY A 87 -1.28 2.37 3.32
CA GLY A 87 -1.13 1.09 2.62
C GLY A 87 -1.66 -0.10 3.42
N LEU A 88 -2.53 0.14 4.40
CA LEU A 88 -3.17 -0.94 5.18
C LEU A 88 -4.29 -1.59 4.37
N ALA A 89 -4.51 -2.88 4.57
CA ALA A 89 -5.53 -3.60 3.83
C ALA A 89 -6.94 -3.27 4.35
N TYR A 90 -7.78 -2.77 3.46
CA TYR A 90 -9.23 -2.79 3.61
C TYR A 90 -9.82 -3.75 2.58
N THR A 91 -10.44 -4.84 3.05
CA THR A 91 -10.90 -5.93 2.19
C THR A 91 -12.33 -6.35 2.49
N VAL A 92 -12.98 -6.97 1.51
CA VAL A 92 -14.30 -7.63 1.66
C VAL A 92 -14.23 -9.07 1.17
N PRO A 93 -14.94 -10.03 1.78
CA PRO A 93 -14.99 -11.41 1.30
C PRO A 93 -15.56 -11.50 -0.12
N LEU A 94 -15.04 -12.43 -0.93
CA LEU A 94 -15.52 -12.79 -2.27
C LEU A 94 -16.35 -14.07 -2.27
#